data_AF-A0A560KL17-F1
#
_entry.id   AF-A0A560KL17-F1
#
_cell.length_a   1.000
_cell.length_b   1.000
_cell.length_c   1.000
_cell.angle_alpha   90.00
_cell.angle_beta   90.00
_cell.angle_gamma   90.00
#
_symmetry.space_group_name_H-M   'P 1'
#
loop_
_entity.id
_entity.type
_entity.pdbx_description
1 polymer ?
#
loop_
_entity_poly.entity_id
_entity_poly.type
_entity_poly.pdbx_seq_one_letter_code
_entity_poly.pdbx_strand_id
1 'polypeptide(L)'
;MALIITIPGLVRLAIVSDPDELRRVNDAAVVARPLSGRGGLFNRSVAAKLAVFRTPDGDIWPAFRDRHDPLRAEHQKDLEGVLSHIEPLLQRIAPEIAELSNYVGGGRLRRSLGVVVQQAVGRLFRPGYVASEESYEAARTLQAWLAAWPLRAWWIRYSGALQAALDRIEAVSERDMACAHATALAMENIVKSIELMRELALQGGNLAKIDPKDAMLRTLRAPAHVVREARDGDFVDLIRLRSRTLVLLAVETAHQQRASDPGSAFFAGSWNECPAHGLVPALLSKVWQVAKDQAQGGA
;
A
#
# COMPACT_ATOMS: atom_id res chain seq x y z
N MET A 1 -9.96 18.58 -8.61
CA MET A 1 -10.57 18.68 -9.95
C MET A 1 -10.03 17.55 -10.80
N ALA A 2 -10.90 16.65 -11.26
CA ALA A 2 -10.49 15.50 -12.03
C ALA A 2 -10.02 15.86 -13.44
N LEU A 3 -8.93 15.22 -13.88
CA LEU A 3 -8.43 15.29 -15.25
C LEU A 3 -8.98 14.12 -16.06
N ILE A 4 -9.74 14.39 -17.12
CA ILE A 4 -10.29 13.37 -18.02
C ILE A 4 -9.47 13.32 -19.30
N ILE A 5 -8.93 12.15 -19.61
CA ILE A 5 -8.17 11.88 -20.84
C ILE A 5 -8.89 10.79 -21.62
N THR A 6 -9.34 11.12 -22.84
CA THR A 6 -9.96 10.16 -23.75
C THR A 6 -9.26 10.20 -25.09
N ILE A 7 -8.57 9.11 -25.42
CA ILE A 7 -8.00 8.85 -26.74
C ILE A 7 -8.73 7.62 -27.29
N PRO A 8 -9.57 7.75 -28.34
CA PRO A 8 -10.36 6.66 -28.88
C PRO A 8 -9.52 5.39 -29.12
N GLY A 9 -10.01 4.24 -28.64
CA GLY A 9 -9.33 2.95 -28.75
C GLY A 9 -8.08 2.75 -27.87
N LEU A 10 -7.44 3.83 -27.39
CA LEU A 10 -6.17 3.76 -26.66
C LEU A 10 -6.35 3.97 -25.16
N VAL A 11 -6.95 5.08 -24.75
CA VAL A 11 -6.99 5.52 -23.36
C VAL A 11 -8.37 6.06 -23.03
N ARG A 12 -8.93 5.61 -21.91
CA ARG A 12 -10.06 6.28 -21.27
C ARG A 12 -9.77 6.33 -19.78
N LEU A 13 -9.33 7.49 -19.32
CA LEU A 13 -8.72 7.69 -18.02
C LEU A 13 -9.35 8.91 -17.33
N ALA A 14 -9.64 8.77 -16.05
CA ALA A 14 -9.96 9.85 -15.14
C ALA A 14 -8.92 9.84 -14.00
N ILE A 15 -8.24 10.96 -13.77
CA ILE A 15 -7.31 11.12 -12.65
C ILE A 15 -7.96 12.04 -11.63
N VAL A 16 -8.13 11.57 -10.40
CA VAL A 16 -8.81 12.30 -9.32
C VAL A 16 -7.82 12.52 -8.19
N SER A 17 -7.48 13.77 -7.90
CA SER A 17 -6.45 14.16 -6.91
C SER A 17 -6.96 15.08 -5.81
N ASP A 18 -8.17 15.63 -5.95
CA ASP A 18 -8.81 16.40 -4.88
C ASP A 18 -9.36 15.42 -3.81
N PRO A 19 -9.11 15.65 -2.50
CA PRO A 19 -9.49 14.70 -1.45
C PRO A 19 -11.00 14.42 -1.37
N ASP A 20 -11.85 15.43 -1.51
CA ASP A 20 -13.29 15.24 -1.40
C ASP A 20 -13.88 14.61 -2.65
N GLU A 21 -13.41 15.04 -3.82
CA GLU A 21 -13.75 14.43 -5.11
C GLU A 21 -13.32 12.96 -5.16
N LEU A 22 -12.12 12.65 -4.65
CA LEU A 22 -11.58 11.30 -4.55
C LEU A 22 -12.48 10.41 -3.69
N ARG A 23 -12.92 10.89 -2.52
CA ARG A 23 -13.85 10.15 -1.65
C ARG A 23 -15.19 9.92 -2.34
N ARG A 24 -15.77 10.97 -2.95
CA ARG A 24 -17.03 10.86 -3.71
C ARG A 24 -16.94 9.84 -4.83
N VAL A 25 -15.87 9.90 -5.64
CA VAL A 25 -15.64 8.95 -6.76
C VAL A 25 -15.38 7.54 -6.25
N ASN A 26 -14.65 7.38 -5.16
CA ASN A 26 -14.42 6.07 -4.56
C ASN A 26 -15.72 5.42 -4.05
N ASP A 27 -16.61 6.20 -3.46
CA ASP A 27 -17.84 5.70 -2.85
C ASP A 27 -19.00 5.54 -3.85
N ALA A 28 -18.88 6.13 -5.04
CA ALA A 28 -19.86 6.01 -6.12
C ALA A 28 -20.11 4.55 -6.52
N ALA A 29 -21.37 4.16 -6.63
CA ALA A 29 -21.77 2.78 -6.95
C ALA A 29 -21.29 2.31 -8.34
N VAL A 30 -21.09 3.26 -9.27
CA VAL A 30 -20.62 2.97 -10.63
C VAL A 30 -19.13 2.65 -10.70
N VAL A 31 -18.36 2.93 -9.64
CA VAL A 31 -16.91 2.73 -9.58
C VAL A 31 -16.58 1.44 -8.84
N ALA A 32 -15.82 0.55 -9.49
CA ALA A 32 -15.48 -0.78 -8.97
C ALA A 32 -13.97 -1.04 -8.92
N ARG A 33 -13.55 -1.96 -8.05
CA ARG A 33 -12.16 -2.45 -7.92
C ARG A 33 -11.72 -3.34 -9.09
N PRO A 34 -12.48 -4.38 -9.50
CA PRO A 34 -12.06 -5.26 -10.56
C PRO A 34 -12.09 -4.53 -11.90
N LEU A 35 -11.00 -4.67 -12.63
CA LEU A 35 -10.91 -4.13 -13.99
C LEU A 35 -11.45 -5.19 -14.95
N SER A 36 -12.37 -4.80 -15.82
CA SER A 36 -13.04 -5.72 -16.74
C SER A 36 -12.13 -6.26 -17.84
N GLY A 37 -10.95 -5.67 -18.03
CA GLY A 37 -10.10 -5.91 -19.19
C GLY A 37 -10.71 -5.42 -20.50
N ARG A 38 -11.79 -4.62 -20.44
CA ARG A 38 -12.44 -3.99 -21.60
C ARG A 38 -12.08 -2.51 -21.67
N GLY A 39 -12.37 -1.89 -22.82
CA GLY A 39 -12.01 -0.49 -23.09
C GLY A 39 -10.72 -0.34 -23.90
N GLY A 40 -10.04 0.80 -23.74
CA GLY A 40 -8.83 1.16 -24.48
C GLY A 40 -7.63 0.30 -24.11
N LEU A 41 -6.61 0.23 -24.99
CA LEU A 41 -5.42 -0.60 -24.82
C LEU A 41 -4.73 -0.41 -23.45
N PHE A 42 -4.65 0.83 -22.96
CA PHE A 42 -4.07 1.11 -21.65
C PHE A 42 -4.86 0.43 -20.52
N ASN A 43 -6.19 0.55 -20.54
CA ASN A 43 -7.09 -0.05 -19.54
C ASN A 43 -6.93 -1.58 -19.53
N ARG A 44 -6.83 -2.21 -20.71
CA ARG A 44 -6.59 -3.65 -20.84
C ARG A 44 -5.23 -4.08 -20.28
N SER A 45 -4.19 -3.29 -20.55
CA SER A 45 -2.85 -3.55 -20.02
C SER A 45 -2.83 -3.49 -18.49
N VAL A 46 -3.44 -2.46 -17.90
CA VAL A 46 -3.53 -2.34 -16.43
C VAL A 46 -4.34 -3.50 -15.84
N ALA A 47 -5.47 -3.86 -16.45
CA ALA A 47 -6.26 -5.02 -16.02
C ALA A 47 -5.47 -6.33 -16.07
N ALA A 48 -4.74 -6.60 -17.16
CA ALA A 48 -3.92 -7.79 -17.31
C ALA A 48 -2.80 -7.86 -16.26
N LYS A 49 -2.23 -6.71 -15.87
CA LYS A 49 -1.23 -6.66 -14.81
C LYS A 49 -1.79 -6.96 -13.44
N LEU A 50 -2.97 -6.45 -13.11
CA LEU A 50 -3.62 -6.74 -11.82
C LEU A 50 -4.15 -8.17 -11.75
N ALA A 51 -4.51 -8.77 -12.89
CA ALA A 51 -5.03 -10.13 -12.95
C ALA A 51 -4.04 -11.21 -12.52
N VAL A 52 -2.73 -10.92 -12.46
CA VAL A 52 -1.71 -11.90 -12.03
C VAL A 52 -1.67 -12.11 -10.51
N PHE A 53 -2.27 -11.20 -9.73
CA PHE A 53 -2.28 -11.28 -8.27
C PHE A 53 -3.42 -12.17 -7.80
N ARG A 54 -3.24 -13.47 -8.01
CA ARG A 54 -4.18 -14.52 -7.66
C ARG A 54 -3.45 -15.73 -7.08
N THR A 55 -4.15 -16.53 -6.29
CA THR A 55 -3.67 -17.85 -5.88
C THR A 55 -3.70 -18.82 -7.08
N PRO A 56 -2.99 -19.96 -6.99
CA PRO A 56 -3.10 -21.05 -7.97
C PRO A 56 -4.54 -21.54 -8.17
N ASP A 57 -5.36 -21.50 -7.11
CA ASP A 57 -6.78 -21.87 -7.13
C ASP A 57 -7.68 -20.77 -7.74
N GLY A 58 -7.08 -19.66 -8.19
CA GLY A 58 -7.76 -18.55 -8.87
C GLY A 58 -8.34 -17.48 -7.95
N ASP A 59 -8.14 -17.60 -6.63
CA ASP A 59 -8.61 -16.60 -5.66
C ASP A 59 -7.83 -15.30 -5.77
N ILE A 60 -8.49 -14.16 -5.58
CA ILE A 60 -7.92 -12.84 -5.86
C ILE A 60 -7.40 -12.21 -4.56
N TRP A 61 -6.24 -11.54 -4.63
CA TRP A 61 -5.71 -10.82 -3.46
C TRP A 61 -6.72 -9.79 -2.93
N PRO A 62 -6.85 -9.61 -1.60
CA PRO A 62 -7.91 -8.82 -0.98
C PRO A 62 -8.07 -7.40 -1.54
N ALA A 63 -6.98 -6.74 -1.93
CA ALA A 63 -6.99 -5.39 -2.47
C ALA A 63 -7.71 -5.26 -3.83
N PHE A 64 -7.88 -6.36 -4.57
CA PHE A 64 -8.48 -6.36 -5.91
C PHE A 64 -9.88 -6.99 -5.95
N ARG A 65 -10.39 -7.49 -4.80
CA ARG A 65 -11.74 -8.06 -4.69
C ARG A 65 -12.83 -7.01 -4.94
N ASP A 66 -13.93 -7.47 -5.51
CA ASP A 66 -15.05 -6.60 -5.86
C ASP A 66 -15.79 -6.05 -4.64
N ARG A 67 -16.38 -4.86 -4.78
CA ARG A 67 -17.23 -4.26 -3.73
C ARG A 67 -18.35 -5.20 -3.29
N HIS A 68 -18.94 -5.93 -4.23
CA HIS A 68 -20.07 -6.84 -4.00
C HIS A 68 -19.66 -8.29 -3.84
N ASP A 69 -18.35 -8.59 -3.72
CA ASP A 69 -17.91 -9.93 -3.36
C ASP A 69 -18.45 -10.26 -1.95
N PRO A 70 -19.26 -11.33 -1.81
CA PRO A 70 -19.93 -11.65 -0.55
C PRO A 70 -18.94 -11.95 0.58
N LEU A 71 -17.74 -12.45 0.27
CA LEU A 71 -16.72 -12.80 1.26
C LEU A 71 -15.81 -11.60 1.61
N ARG A 72 -15.80 -10.54 0.80
CA ARG A 72 -14.89 -9.41 1.03
C ARG A 72 -15.14 -8.73 2.37
N ALA A 73 -16.40 -8.43 2.67
CA ALA A 73 -16.74 -7.70 3.90
C ALA A 73 -16.38 -8.51 5.16
N GLU A 74 -16.61 -9.83 5.12
CA GLU A 74 -16.24 -10.76 6.18
C GLU A 74 -14.72 -10.84 6.34
N HIS A 75 -13.98 -11.17 5.27
CA HIS A 75 -12.51 -11.22 5.31
C HIS A 75 -11.87 -9.89 5.75
N GLN A 76 -12.44 -8.75 5.34
CA GLN A 76 -11.97 -7.45 5.77
C GLN A 76 -12.20 -7.24 7.27
N LYS A 77 -13.39 -7.58 7.76
CA LYS A 77 -13.74 -7.45 9.19
C LYS A 77 -12.89 -8.38 10.06
N ASP A 78 -12.65 -9.61 9.62
CA ASP A 78 -11.80 -10.56 10.33
C ASP A 78 -10.36 -10.05 10.40
N LEU A 79 -9.83 -9.56 9.27
CA LEU A 79 -8.49 -8.99 9.24
C LEU A 79 -8.38 -7.72 10.09
N GLU A 80 -9.37 -6.85 10.04
CA GLU A 80 -9.42 -5.65 10.89
C GLU A 80 -9.48 -6.04 12.37
N GLY A 81 -10.28 -7.04 12.74
CA GLY A 81 -10.34 -7.57 14.10
C GLY A 81 -8.99 -8.13 14.57
N VAL A 82 -8.21 -8.76 13.70
CA VAL A 82 -6.85 -9.20 14.03
C VAL A 82 -5.92 -8.00 14.20
N LEU A 83 -5.90 -7.07 13.24
CA LEU A 83 -4.97 -5.94 13.22
C LEU A 83 -5.31 -4.83 14.24
N SER A 84 -6.52 -4.81 14.78
CA SER A 84 -6.93 -3.88 15.84
C SER A 84 -6.30 -4.19 17.20
N HIS A 85 -5.75 -5.40 17.39
CA HIS A 85 -5.00 -5.78 18.59
C HIS A 85 -3.56 -5.23 18.53
N ILE A 86 -3.45 -3.90 18.44
CA ILE A 86 -2.21 -3.19 18.12
C ILE A 86 -1.08 -3.50 19.10
N GLU A 87 -1.34 -3.41 20.41
CA GLU A 87 -0.27 -3.53 21.42
C GLU A 87 0.42 -4.92 21.41
N PRO A 88 -0.31 -6.06 21.45
CA PRO A 88 0.32 -7.38 21.26
C PRO A 88 1.08 -7.53 19.95
N LEU A 89 0.58 -6.93 18.86
CA LEU A 89 1.24 -6.98 17.57
C LEU A 89 2.55 -6.19 17.56
N LEU A 90 2.57 -4.98 18.15
CA LEU A 90 3.80 -4.18 18.29
C LEU A 90 4.82 -4.88 19.20
N GLN A 91 4.39 -5.54 20.27
CA GLN A 91 5.27 -6.33 21.14
C GLN A 91 5.91 -7.49 20.37
N ARG A 92 5.15 -8.17 19.51
CA ARG A 92 5.66 -9.27 18.68
C ARG A 92 6.78 -8.82 17.75
N ILE A 93 6.71 -7.60 17.22
CA ILE A 93 7.70 -7.04 16.30
C ILE A 93 8.65 -6.05 16.98
N ALA A 94 8.75 -6.10 18.31
CA ALA A 94 9.64 -5.23 19.08
C ALA A 94 11.12 -5.30 18.60
N PRO A 95 11.68 -6.47 18.21
CA PRO A 95 13.03 -6.52 17.64
C PRO A 95 13.18 -5.69 16.37
N GLU A 96 12.20 -5.76 15.46
CA GLU A 96 12.21 -4.95 14.23
C GLU A 96 11.97 -3.48 14.52
N ILE A 97 11.09 -3.13 15.47
CA ILE A 97 10.91 -1.74 15.92
C ILE A 97 12.24 -1.19 16.42
N ALA A 98 12.98 -1.93 17.25
CA ALA A 98 14.28 -1.50 17.74
C ALA A 98 15.30 -1.30 16.60
N GLU A 99 15.33 -2.21 15.62
CA GLU A 99 16.21 -2.12 14.45
C GLU A 99 15.88 -0.89 13.58
N LEU A 100 14.59 -0.66 13.29
CA LEU A 100 14.09 0.51 12.56
C LEU A 100 14.33 1.81 13.32
N SER A 101 14.18 1.80 14.64
CA SER A 101 14.39 2.99 15.50
C SER A 101 15.86 3.39 15.51
N ASN A 102 16.77 2.43 15.64
CA ASN A 102 18.20 2.68 15.52
C ASN A 102 18.55 3.27 14.14
N TYR A 103 17.92 2.78 13.06
CA TYR A 103 18.08 3.38 11.74
C TYR A 103 17.51 4.81 11.68
N VAL A 104 16.34 5.10 12.22
CA VAL A 104 15.79 6.46 12.26
C VAL A 104 16.71 7.40 13.04
N GLY A 105 17.30 6.94 14.15
CA GLY A 105 18.28 7.68 14.96
C GLY A 105 19.65 7.90 14.31
N GLY A 106 19.86 7.43 13.07
CA GLY A 106 21.12 7.62 12.34
C GLY A 106 22.04 6.40 12.29
N GLY A 107 21.74 5.35 13.05
CA GLY A 107 22.47 4.09 13.05
C GLY A 107 22.43 3.35 11.71
N ARG A 108 23.27 2.32 11.55
CA ARG A 108 23.28 1.47 10.35
C ARG A 108 22.44 0.21 10.59
N LEU A 109 21.77 -0.26 9.55
CA LEU A 109 21.09 -1.55 9.55
C LEU A 109 22.05 -2.68 9.21
N ARG A 110 21.78 -3.89 9.71
CA ARG A 110 22.55 -5.10 9.35
C ARG A 110 22.16 -5.67 8.00
N ARG A 111 20.93 -5.40 7.57
CA ARG A 111 20.30 -5.85 6.32
C ARG A 111 19.60 -4.67 5.64
N SER A 112 19.11 -4.82 4.41
CA SER A 112 18.40 -3.73 3.74
C SER A 112 17.15 -3.29 4.53
N LEU A 113 16.83 -2.00 4.52
CA LEU A 113 15.63 -1.45 5.19
C LEU A 113 14.36 -2.19 4.77
N GLY A 114 14.28 -2.52 3.48
CA GLY A 114 13.19 -3.30 2.92
C GLY A 114 13.00 -4.67 3.57
N VAL A 115 14.08 -5.40 3.84
CA VAL A 115 14.00 -6.69 4.53
C VAL A 115 13.54 -6.52 5.97
N VAL A 116 14.01 -5.49 6.70
CA VAL A 116 13.55 -5.21 8.07
C VAL A 116 12.05 -4.89 8.10
N VAL A 117 11.59 -4.04 7.17
CA VAL A 117 10.17 -3.70 7.06
C VAL A 117 9.34 -4.91 6.63
N GLN A 118 9.79 -5.69 5.65
CA GLN A 118 9.10 -6.90 5.22
C GLN A 118 9.01 -7.93 6.36
N GLN A 119 10.05 -8.06 7.17
CA GLN A 119 10.08 -8.89 8.37
C GLN A 119 9.03 -8.44 9.39
N ALA A 120 9.01 -7.14 9.70
CA ALA A 120 8.07 -6.56 10.65
C ALA A 120 6.64 -6.80 10.17
N VAL A 121 6.34 -6.43 8.93
CA VAL A 121 5.01 -6.58 8.33
C VAL A 121 4.58 -8.05 8.32
N GLY A 122 5.43 -8.96 7.86
CA GLY A 122 5.09 -10.39 7.82
C GLY A 122 4.82 -10.98 9.20
N ARG A 123 5.56 -10.55 10.24
CA ARG A 123 5.35 -10.99 11.63
C ARG A 123 4.05 -10.51 12.25
N LEU A 124 3.44 -9.43 11.73
CA LEU A 124 2.10 -9.00 12.15
C LEU A 124 1.05 -10.08 11.83
N PHE A 125 1.19 -10.75 10.68
CA PHE A 125 0.32 -11.85 10.27
C PHE A 125 0.76 -13.17 10.87
N ARG A 126 2.07 -13.47 10.81
CA ARG A 126 2.62 -14.79 11.12
C ARG A 126 3.89 -14.68 11.95
N PRO A 127 3.91 -15.12 13.22
CA PRO A 127 5.09 -15.02 14.08
C PRO A 127 6.35 -15.66 13.47
N GLY A 128 6.18 -16.77 12.74
CA GLY A 128 7.25 -17.49 12.05
C GLY A 128 7.69 -16.93 10.70
N TYR A 129 7.15 -15.78 10.26
CA TYR A 129 7.57 -15.17 9.00
C TYR A 129 9.07 -14.84 9.04
N VAL A 130 9.78 -15.10 7.95
CA VAL A 130 11.20 -14.78 7.79
C VAL A 130 11.41 -14.06 6.46
N ALA A 131 11.76 -12.79 6.53
CA ALA A 131 12.16 -12.01 5.39
C ALA A 131 13.63 -12.27 5.04
N SER A 132 13.91 -12.20 3.75
CA SER A 132 15.21 -12.45 3.13
C SER A 132 15.42 -11.42 2.00
N GLU A 133 16.66 -11.24 1.54
CA GLU A 133 16.89 -10.34 0.40
C GLU A 133 16.13 -10.85 -0.84
N GLU A 134 16.02 -12.18 -1.03
CA GLU A 134 15.26 -12.77 -2.13
C GLU A 134 13.76 -12.50 -2.03
N SER A 135 13.17 -12.56 -0.84
CA SER A 135 11.75 -12.23 -0.66
C SER A 135 11.49 -10.73 -0.84
N TYR A 136 12.46 -9.88 -0.48
CA TYR A 136 12.36 -8.45 -0.70
C TYR A 136 12.52 -8.09 -2.19
N GLU A 137 13.46 -8.72 -2.90
CA GLU A 137 13.62 -8.58 -4.35
C GLU A 137 12.39 -9.08 -5.12
N ALA A 138 11.76 -10.17 -4.67
CA ALA A 138 10.49 -10.63 -5.22
C ALA A 138 9.41 -9.55 -5.09
N ALA A 139 9.26 -8.95 -3.91
CA ALA A 139 8.31 -7.87 -3.69
C ALA A 139 8.60 -6.64 -4.58
N ARG A 140 9.87 -6.24 -4.70
CA ARG A 140 10.29 -5.15 -5.62
C ARG A 140 10.00 -5.49 -7.08
N THR A 141 10.14 -6.75 -7.48
CA THR A 141 9.83 -7.20 -8.84
C THR A 141 8.33 -7.08 -9.13
N LEU A 142 7.47 -7.42 -8.16
CA LEU A 142 6.01 -7.26 -8.29
C LEU A 142 5.60 -5.78 -8.38
N GLN A 143 6.23 -4.89 -7.59
CA GLN A 143 6.03 -3.45 -7.70
C GLN A 143 6.51 -2.91 -9.06
N ALA A 144 7.68 -3.35 -9.51
CA ALA A 144 8.23 -2.97 -10.82
C ALA A 144 7.32 -3.46 -11.96
N TRP A 145 6.70 -4.63 -11.85
CA TRP A 145 5.70 -5.13 -12.81
C TRP A 145 4.49 -4.18 -12.91
N LEU A 146 3.95 -3.76 -11.78
CA LEU A 146 2.83 -2.80 -11.74
C LEU A 146 3.21 -1.48 -12.42
N ALA A 147 4.37 -0.93 -12.09
CA ALA A 147 4.87 0.34 -12.61
C ALA A 147 5.47 0.27 -14.04
N ALA A 148 5.75 -0.92 -14.57
CA ALA A 148 6.48 -1.06 -15.83
C ALA A 148 5.71 -0.50 -17.03
N TRP A 149 6.39 0.18 -17.94
CA TRP A 149 5.84 0.45 -19.26
C TRP A 149 5.78 -0.85 -20.11
N PRO A 150 5.04 -0.89 -21.23
CA PRO A 150 4.70 -2.16 -21.91
C PRO A 150 5.88 -3.08 -22.25
N LEU A 151 7.01 -2.59 -22.77
CA LEU A 151 8.13 -3.48 -23.12
C LEU A 151 8.85 -4.01 -21.87
N ARG A 152 9.00 -3.19 -20.82
CA ARG A 152 9.55 -3.66 -19.55
C ARG A 152 8.64 -4.69 -18.89
N ALA A 153 7.32 -4.50 -18.97
CA ALA A 153 6.36 -5.49 -18.47
C ALA A 153 6.52 -6.80 -19.25
N TRP A 154 6.52 -6.74 -20.59
CA TRP A 154 6.75 -7.91 -21.42
C TRP A 154 8.05 -8.64 -21.06
N TRP A 155 9.16 -7.92 -20.86
CA TRP A 155 10.43 -8.48 -20.43
C TRP A 155 10.35 -9.20 -19.07
N ILE A 156 9.79 -8.55 -18.04
CA ILE A 156 9.62 -9.14 -16.70
C ILE A 156 8.79 -10.43 -16.74
N ARG A 157 7.76 -10.46 -17.60
CA ARG A 157 6.93 -11.65 -17.80
C ARG A 157 7.70 -12.74 -18.55
N TYR A 158 8.38 -12.38 -19.63
CA TYR A 158 9.10 -13.32 -20.48
C TYR A 158 10.30 -13.96 -19.78
N SER A 159 11.01 -13.22 -18.93
CA SER A 159 12.16 -13.72 -18.17
C SER A 159 11.78 -14.71 -17.06
N GLY A 160 10.49 -14.99 -16.84
CA GLY A 160 10.01 -15.81 -15.73
C GLY A 160 10.07 -15.13 -14.35
N ALA A 161 10.63 -13.92 -14.26
CA ALA A 161 10.82 -13.21 -13.01
C ALA A 161 9.49 -12.88 -12.31
N LEU A 162 8.43 -12.61 -13.09
CA LEU A 162 7.10 -12.38 -12.53
C LEU A 162 6.56 -13.61 -11.78
N GLN A 163 6.63 -14.79 -12.39
CA GLN A 163 6.12 -16.01 -11.79
C GLN A 163 6.96 -16.41 -10.57
N ALA A 164 8.29 -16.37 -10.70
CA ALA A 164 9.20 -16.65 -9.60
C ALA A 164 8.97 -15.71 -8.40
N ALA A 165 8.69 -14.43 -8.65
CA ALA A 165 8.35 -13.47 -7.59
C ALA A 165 7.01 -13.77 -6.91
N LEU A 166 5.98 -14.15 -7.68
CA LEU A 166 4.68 -14.57 -7.13
C LEU A 166 4.84 -15.82 -6.26
N ASP A 167 5.49 -16.86 -6.79
CA ASP A 167 5.71 -18.13 -6.09
C ASP A 167 6.51 -17.91 -4.80
N ARG A 168 7.53 -17.04 -4.84
CA ARG A 168 8.33 -16.70 -3.66
C ARG A 168 7.50 -16.01 -2.58
N ILE A 169 6.69 -15.02 -2.95
CA ILE A 169 5.83 -14.31 -2.01
C ILE A 169 4.77 -15.24 -1.41
N GLU A 170 4.15 -16.09 -2.23
CA GLU A 170 3.17 -17.08 -1.76
C GLU A 170 3.81 -18.10 -0.80
N ALA A 171 5.03 -18.55 -1.09
CA ALA A 171 5.75 -19.49 -0.24
C ALA A 171 6.07 -18.87 1.14
N VAL A 172 6.60 -17.64 1.19
CA VAL A 172 6.93 -16.99 2.48
C VAL A 172 5.68 -16.57 3.25
N SER A 173 4.57 -16.31 2.56
CA SER A 173 3.30 -16.00 3.21
C SER A 173 2.50 -17.24 3.62
N GLU A 174 2.97 -18.45 3.28
CA GLU A 174 2.22 -19.71 3.41
C GLU A 174 0.78 -19.60 2.90
N ARG A 175 0.62 -18.99 1.72
CA ARG A 175 -0.67 -18.78 1.05
C ARG A 175 -1.67 -17.87 1.79
N ASP A 176 -1.25 -17.20 2.87
CA ASP A 176 -2.04 -16.11 3.43
C ASP A 176 -1.96 -14.91 2.46
N MET A 177 -3.09 -14.57 1.84
CA MET A 177 -3.19 -13.51 0.84
C MET A 177 -3.12 -12.11 1.44
N ALA A 178 -3.53 -11.93 2.69
CA ALA A 178 -3.38 -10.66 3.38
C ALA A 178 -1.90 -10.41 3.70
N CYS A 179 -1.19 -11.45 4.18
CA CYS A 179 0.25 -11.43 4.39
C CYS A 179 1.01 -11.22 3.07
N ALA A 180 0.66 -11.94 1.99
CA ALA A 180 1.26 -11.76 0.67
C ALA A 180 1.09 -10.32 0.16
N HIS A 181 -0.12 -9.77 0.23
CA HIS A 181 -0.38 -8.39 -0.17
C HIS A 181 0.42 -7.38 0.65
N ALA A 182 0.45 -7.56 1.98
CA ALA A 182 1.14 -6.64 2.87
C ALA A 182 2.66 -6.64 2.64
N THR A 183 3.25 -7.83 2.49
CA THR A 183 4.70 -8.03 2.34
C THR A 183 5.21 -7.83 0.90
N ALA A 184 4.33 -7.82 -0.09
CA ALA A 184 4.67 -7.52 -1.48
C ALA A 184 4.40 -6.07 -1.89
N LEU A 185 3.26 -5.50 -1.52
CA LEU A 185 2.79 -4.21 -2.03
C LEU A 185 2.75 -3.14 -0.95
N ALA A 186 2.16 -3.42 0.22
CA ALA A 186 1.99 -2.38 1.25
C ALA A 186 3.31 -1.93 1.88
N MET A 187 4.29 -2.83 1.99
CA MET A 187 5.58 -2.56 2.64
C MET A 187 6.37 -1.40 1.98
N GLU A 188 6.17 -1.11 0.69
CA GLU A 188 6.86 0.00 0.00
C GLU A 188 6.54 1.35 0.63
N ASN A 189 5.27 1.58 0.97
CA ASN A 189 4.84 2.83 1.60
C ASN A 189 5.42 2.97 3.01
N ILE A 190 5.58 1.85 3.73
CA ILE A 190 6.20 1.85 5.06
C ILE A 190 7.71 2.12 4.93
N VAL A 191 8.41 1.51 3.97
CA VAL A 191 9.82 1.79 3.67
C VAL A 191 10.02 3.29 3.42
N LYS A 192 9.25 3.87 2.49
CA LYS A 192 9.31 5.32 2.19
C LYS A 192 9.02 6.17 3.43
N SER A 193 8.05 5.76 4.25
CA SER A 193 7.72 6.47 5.49
C SER A 193 8.88 6.46 6.48
N ILE A 194 9.59 5.33 6.62
CA ILE A 194 10.75 5.22 7.51
C ILE A 194 11.97 5.99 6.96
N GLU A 195 12.20 6.00 5.65
CA GLU A 195 13.25 6.81 5.02
C GLU A 195 13.05 8.30 5.31
N LEU A 196 11.84 8.81 5.08
CA LEU A 196 11.48 10.19 5.41
C LEU A 196 11.56 10.48 6.90
N MET A 197 11.25 9.49 7.74
CA MET A 197 11.37 9.61 9.18
C MET A 197 12.84 9.77 9.60
N ARG A 198 13.76 9.01 8.99
CA ARG A 198 15.20 9.20 9.20
C ARG A 198 15.65 10.58 8.73
N GLU A 199 15.24 11.01 7.54
CA GLU A 199 15.56 12.35 7.04
C GLU A 199 15.08 13.45 7.99
N LEU A 200 13.86 13.33 8.50
CA LEU A 200 13.28 14.26 9.47
C LEU A 200 14.06 14.24 10.79
N ALA A 201 14.41 13.06 11.31
CA ALA A 201 15.12 12.90 12.58
C ALA A 201 16.52 13.51 12.55
N LEU A 202 17.24 13.37 11.44
CA LEU A 202 18.61 13.87 11.27
C LEU A 202 18.70 15.39 11.08
N GLN A 203 17.58 16.08 10.90
CA GLN A 203 17.55 17.54 10.74
C GLN A 203 17.43 18.25 12.10
N GLY A 204 18.33 19.19 12.40
CA GLY A 204 18.10 20.26 13.40
C GLY A 204 17.73 19.83 14.82
N GLY A 205 18.09 18.61 15.25
CA GLY A 205 17.70 18.04 16.54
C GLY A 205 16.19 17.69 16.62
N ASN A 206 15.53 17.52 15.47
CA ASN A 206 14.11 17.22 15.37
C ASN A 206 13.72 15.97 16.15
N LEU A 207 14.58 14.94 16.20
CA LEU A 207 14.31 13.71 16.94
C LEU A 207 13.90 13.97 18.40
N ALA A 208 14.54 14.92 19.07
CA ALA A 208 14.22 15.28 20.44
C ALA A 208 12.98 16.21 20.54
N LYS A 209 12.77 17.07 19.53
CA LYS A 209 11.79 18.16 19.57
C LYS A 209 10.39 17.76 19.10
N ILE A 210 10.30 16.90 18.10
CA ILE A 210 9.02 16.53 17.48
C ILE A 210 8.37 15.41 18.30
N ASP A 211 7.06 15.53 18.51
CA ASP A 211 6.25 14.49 19.12
C ASP A 211 6.12 13.27 18.20
N PRO A 212 6.13 12.02 18.71
CA PRO A 212 5.98 10.83 17.88
C PRO A 212 4.78 10.84 16.93
N LYS A 213 3.64 11.40 17.35
CA LYS A 213 2.44 11.49 16.52
C LYS A 213 2.64 12.49 15.37
N ASP A 214 3.27 13.62 15.64
CA ASP A 214 3.57 14.64 14.62
C ASP A 214 4.60 14.14 13.61
N ALA A 215 5.61 13.40 14.06
CA ALA A 215 6.58 12.77 13.19
C ALA A 215 5.87 11.78 12.25
N MET A 216 5.03 10.90 12.81
CA MET A 216 4.23 9.96 12.04
C MET A 216 3.40 10.66 10.96
N LEU A 217 2.67 11.74 11.29
CA LEU A 217 1.85 12.47 10.33
C LEU A 217 2.66 13.06 9.18
N ARG A 218 3.86 13.58 9.45
CA ARG A 218 4.73 14.19 8.43
C ARG A 218 5.37 13.16 7.50
N THR A 219 5.62 11.97 8.02
CA THR A 219 6.40 10.93 7.33
C THR A 219 5.52 9.87 6.69
N LEU A 220 4.27 9.71 7.12
CA LEU A 220 3.33 8.75 6.55
C LEU A 220 3.20 8.96 5.03
N ARG A 221 3.26 7.85 4.30
CA ARG A 221 3.05 7.82 2.85
C ARG A 221 1.87 6.94 2.50
N ALA A 222 1.00 7.51 1.67
CA ALA A 222 -0.09 6.78 1.05
C ALA A 222 0.37 6.19 -0.30
N PRO A 223 -0.35 5.20 -0.85
CA PRO A 223 -0.10 4.74 -2.21
C PRO A 223 -0.18 5.90 -3.21
N ALA A 224 0.72 5.96 -4.19
CA ALA A 224 0.70 7.00 -5.22
C ALA A 224 -0.65 7.04 -5.95
N HIS A 225 -1.12 5.85 -6.37
CA HIS A 225 -2.38 5.71 -7.09
C HIS A 225 -3.14 4.46 -6.65
N VAL A 226 -4.46 4.58 -6.62
CA VAL A 226 -5.38 3.45 -6.50
C VAL A 226 -6.25 3.38 -7.75
N VAL A 227 -6.25 2.22 -8.39
CA VAL A 227 -6.92 2.01 -9.67
C VAL A 227 -8.34 1.47 -9.47
N ARG A 228 -9.30 2.02 -10.21
CA ARG A 228 -10.69 1.58 -10.28
C ARG A 228 -11.19 1.60 -11.74
N GLU A 229 -12.34 1.03 -12.00
CA GLU A 229 -13.05 1.13 -13.28
C GLU A 229 -14.47 1.65 -13.04
N ALA A 230 -14.90 2.63 -13.85
CA ALA A 230 -16.32 2.97 -13.96
C ALA A 230 -17.03 1.89 -14.80
N ARG A 231 -17.88 1.07 -14.17
CA ARG A 231 -18.58 -0.04 -14.84
C ARG A 231 -19.58 0.48 -15.87
N ASP A 232 -20.41 1.42 -15.42
CA ASP A 232 -21.44 2.06 -16.21
C ASP A 232 -21.09 3.54 -16.45
N GLY A 233 -21.75 4.14 -17.44
CA GLY A 233 -21.56 5.55 -17.73
C GLY A 233 -22.50 6.39 -16.88
N ASP A 234 -21.97 7.19 -15.96
CA ASP A 234 -22.77 8.06 -15.11
C ASP A 234 -22.01 9.30 -14.67
N PHE A 235 -22.73 10.24 -14.07
CA PHE A 235 -22.16 11.37 -13.38
C PHE A 235 -21.85 11.00 -11.93
N VAL A 236 -20.64 11.33 -11.50
CA VAL A 236 -20.31 11.45 -10.09
C VAL A 236 -20.13 12.93 -9.81
N ASP A 237 -21.17 13.55 -9.26
CA ASP A 237 -21.21 15.00 -9.07
C ASP A 237 -21.02 15.73 -10.43
N LEU A 238 -20.00 16.59 -10.56
CA LEU A 238 -19.71 17.30 -11.81
C LEU A 238 -18.89 16.48 -12.82
N ILE A 239 -18.44 15.27 -12.45
CA ILE A 239 -17.57 14.45 -13.30
C ILE A 239 -18.41 13.46 -14.09
N ARG A 240 -18.34 13.51 -15.42
CA ARG A 240 -18.92 12.47 -16.27
C ARG A 240 -17.94 11.31 -16.47
N LEU A 241 -18.18 10.20 -15.78
CA LEU A 241 -17.44 8.96 -16.00
C LEU A 241 -18.15 8.13 -17.06
N ARG A 242 -17.50 7.87 -18.19
CA ARG A 242 -18.03 6.95 -19.21
C ARG A 242 -17.82 5.51 -18.76
N SER A 243 -18.65 4.59 -19.25
CA SER A 243 -18.41 3.15 -19.02
C SER A 243 -16.99 2.76 -19.46
N ARG A 244 -16.37 1.88 -18.69
CA ARG A 244 -14.99 1.38 -18.85
C ARG A 244 -13.92 2.47 -18.75
N THR A 245 -14.22 3.59 -18.09
CA THR A 245 -13.19 4.58 -17.74
C THR A 245 -12.32 4.01 -16.63
N LEU A 246 -11.01 3.97 -16.85
CA LEU A 246 -10.05 3.70 -15.80
C LEU A 246 -10.00 4.93 -14.91
N VAL A 247 -10.20 4.76 -13.61
CA VAL A 247 -10.16 5.83 -12.63
C VAL A 247 -8.90 5.64 -11.80
N LEU A 248 -7.99 6.62 -11.84
CA LEU A 248 -6.80 6.69 -11.01
C LEU A 248 -7.06 7.68 -9.88
N LEU A 249 -7.21 7.17 -8.67
CA LEU A 249 -7.30 7.97 -7.47
C LEU A 249 -5.87 8.27 -7.02
N ALA A 250 -5.43 9.52 -7.12
CA ALA A 250 -4.10 9.97 -6.73
C ALA A 250 -4.04 10.17 -5.20
N VAL A 251 -4.02 9.06 -4.46
CA VAL A 251 -4.19 9.04 -2.99
C VAL A 251 -3.06 9.78 -2.29
N GLU A 252 -1.81 9.63 -2.73
CA GLU A 252 -0.69 10.38 -2.16
C GLU A 252 -0.84 11.89 -2.32
N THR A 253 -1.23 12.35 -3.51
CA THR A 253 -1.48 13.79 -3.77
C THR A 253 -2.64 14.33 -2.93
N ALA A 254 -3.71 13.54 -2.78
CA ALA A 254 -4.84 13.92 -1.94
C ALA A 254 -4.45 13.93 -0.45
N HIS A 255 -3.70 12.93 0.01
CA HIS A 255 -3.22 12.82 1.37
C HIS A 255 -2.32 14.01 1.74
N GLN A 256 -1.42 14.44 0.85
CA GLN A 256 -0.57 15.62 1.08
C GLN A 256 -1.38 16.91 1.27
N GLN A 257 -2.54 17.03 0.61
CA GLN A 257 -3.46 18.16 0.81
C GLN A 257 -4.22 18.09 2.15
N ARG A 258 -4.27 16.91 2.78
CA ARG A 258 -4.87 16.66 4.11
C ARG A 258 -3.87 15.98 5.06
N ALA A 259 -2.65 16.50 5.13
CA ALA A 259 -1.57 15.87 5.89
C ALA A 259 -1.87 15.70 7.40
N SER A 260 -2.87 16.42 7.93
CA SER A 260 -3.33 16.27 9.32
C SER A 260 -4.26 15.07 9.55
N ASP A 261 -4.78 14.44 8.49
CA ASP A 261 -5.69 13.29 8.58
C ASP A 261 -4.98 12.01 8.10
N PRO A 262 -4.48 11.15 9.02
CA PRO A 262 -3.82 9.90 8.65
C PRO A 262 -4.81 8.91 8.02
N GLY A 263 -6.10 9.00 8.33
CA GLY A 263 -7.14 8.10 7.81
C GLY A 263 -7.29 8.21 6.29
N SER A 264 -6.98 9.38 5.73
CA SER A 264 -7.03 9.62 4.28
C SER A 264 -6.07 8.71 3.48
N ALA A 265 -4.92 8.33 4.05
CA ALA A 265 -3.98 7.41 3.43
C ALA A 265 -4.53 5.98 3.31
N PHE A 266 -5.49 5.63 4.18
CA PHE A 266 -6.05 4.28 4.31
C PHE A 266 -7.50 4.18 3.84
N PHE A 267 -8.07 5.26 3.30
CA PHE A 267 -9.50 5.38 3.04
C PHE A 267 -10.37 5.05 4.28
N ALA A 268 -9.97 5.50 5.46
CA ALA A 268 -10.71 5.23 6.69
C ALA A 268 -12.16 5.71 6.61
N GLY A 269 -13.11 4.88 7.06
CA GLY A 269 -14.54 5.18 6.99
C GLY A 269 -15.11 5.14 5.56
N SER A 270 -14.54 4.31 4.69
CA SER A 270 -15.07 4.04 3.34
C SER A 270 -15.26 2.52 3.15
N TRP A 271 -15.98 2.13 2.10
CA TRP A 271 -16.25 0.71 1.86
C TRP A 271 -14.99 -0.14 1.60
N ASN A 272 -13.90 0.50 1.16
CA ASN A 272 -12.63 -0.11 0.75
C ASN A 272 -11.48 0.23 1.70
N GLU A 273 -11.81 0.62 2.93
CA GLU A 273 -10.88 0.92 4.03
C GLU A 273 -9.80 -0.14 4.17
N CYS A 274 -8.56 0.31 4.36
CA CYS A 274 -7.43 -0.57 4.63
C CYS A 274 -7.45 -0.97 6.11
N PRO A 275 -7.50 -2.29 6.44
CA PRO A 275 -7.51 -2.76 7.83
C PRO A 275 -6.31 -2.32 8.68
N ALA A 276 -5.24 -1.83 8.06
CA ALA A 276 -4.04 -1.36 8.73
C ALA A 276 -4.11 0.12 9.17
N HIS A 277 -5.27 0.78 9.04
CA HIS A 277 -5.47 2.21 9.30
C HIS A 277 -5.06 2.67 10.71
N GLY A 278 -5.24 1.82 11.73
CA GLY A 278 -4.75 2.07 13.09
C GLY A 278 -3.31 1.57 13.32
N LEU A 279 -2.98 0.41 12.76
CA LEU A 279 -1.73 -0.30 13.04
C LEU A 279 -0.49 0.40 12.45
N VAL A 280 -0.55 0.86 11.20
CA VAL A 280 0.61 1.50 10.55
C VAL A 280 0.96 2.84 11.23
N PRO A 281 0.01 3.75 11.52
CA PRO A 281 0.30 4.95 12.31
C PRO A 281 0.87 4.63 13.70
N ALA A 282 0.35 3.60 14.38
CA ALA A 282 0.88 3.18 15.67
C ALA A 282 2.32 2.68 15.57
N LEU A 283 2.64 1.86 14.57
CA LEU A 283 3.99 1.38 14.28
C LEU A 283 4.96 2.55 14.05
N LEU A 284 4.62 3.48 13.15
CA LEU A 284 5.47 4.64 12.84
C LEU A 284 5.69 5.52 14.07
N SER A 285 4.63 5.78 14.84
CA SER A 285 4.73 6.55 16.09
C SER A 285 5.65 5.83 17.10
N LYS A 286 5.53 4.50 17.21
CA LYS A 286 6.36 3.71 18.13
C LYS A 286 7.83 3.70 17.73
N VAL A 287 8.14 3.61 16.44
CA VAL A 287 9.52 3.70 15.92
C VAL A 287 10.15 5.05 16.29
N TRP A 288 9.44 6.16 16.09
CA TRP A 288 9.94 7.48 16.49
C TRP A 288 10.15 7.57 18.01
N GLN A 289 9.18 7.10 18.80
CA GLN A 289 9.27 7.11 20.26
C GLN A 289 10.54 6.37 20.73
N VAL A 290 10.76 5.14 20.28
CA VAL A 290 11.92 4.35 20.69
C VAL A 290 13.23 4.99 20.22
N ALA A 291 13.27 5.57 19.01
CA ALA A 291 14.44 6.29 18.52
C ALA A 291 14.78 7.52 19.38
N LYS A 292 13.74 8.25 19.82
CA LYS A 292 13.87 9.40 20.72
C LYS A 292 14.36 8.98 22.11
N ASP A 293 13.77 7.93 22.69
CA ASP A 293 14.15 7.41 24.00
C ASP A 293 15.61 6.93 24.01
N GLN A 294 16.05 6.26 22.94
CA GLN A 294 17.45 5.84 22.76
C GLN A 294 18.42 7.02 22.69
N ALA A 295 18.05 8.10 22.00
CA ALA A 295 18.87 9.31 21.92
C ALA A 295 18.95 10.06 23.25
N GLN A 296 17.93 9.98 24.10
CA GLN A 296 17.88 10.63 25.41
C GLN A 296 18.55 9.80 26.51
N GLY A 297 18.45 8.48 26.47
CA GLY A 297 19.09 7.57 27.43
C GLY A 297 20.56 7.24 27.14
N GLY A 298 21.08 7.67 25.98
CA GLY A 298 22.49 7.53 25.58
C GLY A 298 23.33 8.79 25.73
N ALA A 299 22.76 9.87 26.29
CA ALA A 299 23.45 11.12 26.65
C ALA A 299 23.78 11.15 28.14
#